data_AF-A0A7V0PMX5-F1
#
_entry.id   AF-A0A7V0PMX5-F1
#
_cell.length_a   1.000
_cell.length_b   1.000
_cell.length_c   1.000
_cell.angle_alpha   90.00
_cell.angle_beta   90.00
_cell.angle_gamma   90.00
#
_symmetry.space_group_name_H-M   'P 1'
#
loop_
_entity.id
_entity.type
_entity.pdbx_description
1 polymer ?
#
loop_
_entity_poly.entity_id
_entity_poly.type
_entity_poly.pdbx_seq_one_letter_code
_entity_poly.pdbx_strand_id
1 'polypeptide(L)'
;MKVRAQFALIFNLDKCIGCHTCSVTCKNTWTSRKGVEYAWFNNVETKPGIGYPQNWEDQVQWSGGWARNKNGKLTLRQGGRLAELIRIFANPALPEIRDYYEPFTFDYAHLINAPESEATPTARPVSQVSGRIMEKIAWGPNWEDEQGGSFDQRSRDSNFRGIDARIYKGFKETFHFYLPRICNHCLNPACVAACPSAAIYKREEDGLVLVDQDRCRGWRFCISACPYKKVYFNWESGKSEKCIGCYPRVESGMPTICSETCVGKIRYNGI
;
A
#
# COMPACT_ATOMS: atom_id res chain seq x y z
N MET A 1 -3.14 -19.67 16.95
CA MET A 1 -4.21 -18.68 16.69
C MET A 1 -5.54 -19.42 16.68
N LYS A 2 -6.38 -19.24 17.69
CA LYS A 2 -7.77 -19.69 17.71
C LYS A 2 -8.68 -18.46 17.65
N VAL A 3 -8.76 -17.84 16.48
CA VAL A 3 -9.53 -16.59 16.29
C VAL A 3 -11.01 -16.88 16.56
N ARG A 4 -11.65 -16.08 17.42
CA ARG A 4 -13.06 -16.23 17.82
C ARG A 4 -14.00 -15.61 16.80
N ALA A 5 -13.68 -14.40 16.33
CA ALA A 5 -14.43 -13.71 15.30
C ALA A 5 -13.48 -12.96 14.35
N GLN A 6 -13.93 -12.69 13.13
CA GLN A 6 -13.08 -12.14 12.07
C GLN A 6 -13.68 -10.87 11.51
N PHE A 7 -12.98 -9.76 11.73
CA PHE A 7 -13.27 -8.51 11.06
C PHE A 7 -13.22 -8.69 9.54
N ALA A 8 -14.38 -8.51 8.90
CA ALA A 8 -14.61 -8.68 7.49
C ALA A 8 -15.04 -7.34 6.86
N LEU A 9 -14.64 -7.17 5.61
CA LEU A 9 -14.90 -5.96 4.82
C LEU A 9 -15.39 -6.36 3.43
N ILE A 10 -16.46 -5.73 2.98
CA ILE A 10 -16.99 -5.89 1.63
C ILE A 10 -17.03 -4.52 0.96
N PHE A 11 -16.41 -4.42 -0.21
CA PHE A 11 -16.40 -3.19 -1.03
C PHE A 11 -17.20 -3.43 -2.31
N ASN A 12 -18.29 -2.70 -2.50
CA ASN A 12 -19.05 -2.74 -3.74
C ASN A 12 -18.38 -1.88 -4.82
N LEU A 13 -17.66 -2.52 -5.76
CA LEU A 13 -16.93 -1.82 -6.81
C LEU A 13 -17.84 -1.14 -7.84
N ASP A 14 -19.07 -1.63 -8.04
CA ASP A 14 -20.06 -1.03 -8.95
C ASP A 14 -20.46 0.40 -8.52
N LYS A 15 -20.44 0.65 -7.21
CA LYS A 15 -20.71 1.97 -6.62
C LYS A 15 -19.44 2.81 -6.40
N CYS A 16 -18.26 2.28 -6.73
CA CYS A 16 -17.02 2.97 -6.42
C CYS A 16 -16.82 4.13 -7.40
N ILE A 17 -16.75 5.34 -6.86
CA ILE A 17 -16.59 6.58 -7.64
C ILE A 17 -15.14 7.08 -7.68
N GLY A 18 -14.16 6.31 -7.19
CA GLY A 18 -12.75 6.70 -7.27
C GLY A 18 -12.33 7.94 -6.47
N CYS A 19 -13.19 8.55 -5.65
CA CYS A 19 -12.94 9.87 -5.04
C CYS A 19 -11.79 10.01 -4.02
N HIS A 20 -11.08 8.93 -3.67
CA HIS A 20 -9.96 8.91 -2.70
C HIS A 20 -10.23 9.45 -1.28
N THR A 21 -11.46 9.85 -0.91
CA THR A 21 -11.77 10.37 0.44
C THR A 21 -11.34 9.41 1.55
N CYS A 22 -11.57 8.11 1.34
CA CYS A 22 -11.13 7.05 2.25
C CYS A 22 -9.60 6.98 2.45
N SER A 23 -8.81 7.39 1.45
CA SER A 23 -7.35 7.45 1.51
C SER A 23 -6.90 8.64 2.35
N VAL A 24 -7.50 9.81 2.09
CA VAL A 24 -7.18 11.07 2.78
C VAL A 24 -7.51 10.98 4.28
N THR A 25 -8.68 10.48 4.66
CA THR A 25 -9.06 10.39 6.08
C THR A 25 -8.18 9.39 6.84
N CYS A 26 -7.81 8.27 6.20
CA CYS A 26 -6.85 7.32 6.75
C CYS A 26 -5.46 7.94 6.91
N LYS A 27 -4.97 8.66 5.89
CA LYS A 27 -3.69 9.37 5.89
C LYS A 27 -3.62 10.37 7.05
N ASN A 28 -4.58 11.27 7.12
CA ASN A 28 -4.65 12.32 8.14
C ASN A 28 -4.66 11.76 9.57
N THR A 29 -5.35 10.64 9.78
CA THR A 29 -5.47 10.04 11.11
C THR A 29 -4.23 9.25 11.52
N TRP A 30 -3.61 8.52 10.59
CA TRP A 30 -2.64 7.46 10.95
C TRP A 30 -1.23 7.65 10.39
N THR A 31 -1.08 8.26 9.21
CA THR A 31 0.19 8.22 8.45
C THR A 31 0.66 9.57 7.92
N SER A 32 0.34 10.67 8.60
CA SER A 32 0.90 12.01 8.31
C SER A 32 2.25 12.30 8.98
N ARG A 33 2.75 11.37 9.80
CA ARG A 33 4.07 11.49 10.43
C ARG A 33 5.18 11.32 9.41
N LYS A 34 6.32 11.95 9.67
CA LYS A 34 7.58 11.66 8.98
C LYS A 34 7.95 10.18 9.16
N GLY A 35 8.57 9.59 8.13
CA GLY A 35 8.80 8.16 8.02
C GLY A 35 7.69 7.37 7.31
N VAL A 36 6.44 7.87 7.35
CA VAL A 36 5.26 7.19 6.77
C VAL A 36 4.40 8.11 5.91
N GLU A 37 4.89 9.31 5.59
CA GLU A 37 4.23 10.26 4.70
C GLU A 37 4.01 9.66 3.30
N TYR A 38 4.92 8.78 2.84
CA TYR A 38 4.75 8.02 1.60
C TYR A 38 3.74 6.88 1.70
N ALA A 39 3.39 6.41 2.91
CA ALA A 39 2.65 5.18 3.14
C ALA A 39 1.13 5.39 3.16
N TRP A 40 0.42 4.74 2.24
CA TRP A 40 -1.04 4.82 2.13
C TRP A 40 -1.70 3.51 2.59
N PHE A 41 -2.02 3.42 3.89
CA PHE A 41 -2.69 2.23 4.46
C PHE A 41 -3.98 1.91 3.71
N ASN A 42 -4.75 2.93 3.39
CA ASN A 42 -5.82 2.90 2.40
C ASN A 42 -5.37 3.68 1.15
N ASN A 43 -5.39 3.00 0.00
CA ASN A 43 -5.17 3.62 -1.31
C ASN A 43 -6.27 3.16 -2.27
N VAL A 44 -6.47 3.92 -3.34
CA VAL A 44 -7.35 3.54 -4.45
C VAL A 44 -6.50 3.55 -5.71
N GLU A 45 -6.72 2.57 -6.58
CA GLU A 45 -6.01 2.42 -7.85
C GLU A 45 -7.03 2.44 -8.98
N THR A 46 -6.71 3.11 -10.08
CA THR A 46 -7.47 2.95 -11.32
C THR A 46 -6.95 1.71 -12.04
N LYS A 47 -7.88 0.87 -12.50
CA LYS A 47 -7.60 -0.33 -13.29
C LYS A 47 -8.13 -0.16 -14.71
N PRO A 48 -7.41 -0.61 -15.75
CA PRO A 48 -6.10 -1.27 -15.70
C PRO A 48 -4.93 -0.34 -15.33
N GLY A 49 -3.98 -0.86 -14.55
CA GLY A 49 -2.80 -0.13 -14.06
C GLY A 49 -1.90 -0.99 -13.16
N ILE A 50 -0.65 -0.56 -12.97
CA ILE A 50 0.35 -1.30 -12.18
C ILE A 50 0.24 -1.06 -10.67
N GLY A 51 -0.47 0.00 -10.26
CA GLY A 51 -0.92 0.24 -8.89
C GLY A 51 0.18 0.70 -7.94
N TYR A 52 -0.06 0.50 -6.64
CA TYR A 52 0.77 1.03 -5.56
C TYR A 52 1.11 -0.04 -4.48
N PRO A 53 2.41 -0.33 -4.24
CA PRO A 53 3.56 0.05 -5.08
C PRO A 53 3.42 -0.49 -6.50
N GLN A 54 4.23 0.04 -7.41
CA GLN A 54 4.25 -0.36 -8.82
C GLN A 54 4.39 -1.89 -8.95
N ASN A 55 3.54 -2.50 -9.77
CA ASN A 55 3.48 -3.94 -10.04
C ASN A 55 3.23 -4.82 -8.81
N TRP A 56 2.58 -4.34 -7.74
CA TRP A 56 2.44 -5.09 -6.49
C TRP A 56 1.82 -6.49 -6.65
N GLU A 57 1.01 -6.73 -7.70
CA GLU A 57 0.39 -8.02 -8.02
C GLU A 57 1.38 -9.04 -8.61
N ASP A 58 2.52 -8.61 -9.15
CA ASP A 58 3.49 -9.52 -9.74
C ASP A 58 4.31 -10.25 -8.68
N GLN A 59 3.84 -11.42 -8.26
CA GLN A 59 4.54 -12.23 -7.26
C GLN A 59 5.77 -12.96 -7.81
N VAL A 60 6.04 -12.91 -9.12
CA VAL A 60 7.33 -13.34 -9.68
C VAL A 60 8.40 -12.32 -9.29
N GLN A 61 8.09 -11.04 -9.43
CA GLN A 61 8.95 -9.94 -8.96
C GLN A 61 9.04 -9.92 -7.42
N TRP A 62 7.89 -9.93 -6.74
CA TRP A 62 7.84 -9.58 -5.33
C TRP A 62 7.90 -10.72 -4.32
N SER A 63 7.80 -11.97 -4.78
CA SER A 63 7.86 -13.16 -3.90
C SER A 63 6.87 -13.12 -2.71
N GLY A 64 5.72 -12.47 -2.85
CA GLY A 64 4.73 -12.33 -1.78
C GLY A 64 3.78 -13.52 -1.68
N GLY A 65 3.24 -13.76 -0.48
CA GLY A 65 2.24 -14.78 -0.22
C GLY A 65 2.80 -16.19 -0.08
N TRP A 66 1.94 -17.17 -0.34
CA TRP A 66 2.22 -18.59 -0.14
C TRP A 66 2.40 -19.31 -1.49
N ALA A 67 3.17 -20.39 -1.47
CA ALA A 67 3.24 -21.40 -2.52
C ALA A 67 2.95 -22.77 -1.91
N ARG A 68 2.31 -23.64 -2.69
CA ARG A 68 2.11 -25.04 -2.33
C ARG A 68 3.24 -25.85 -2.95
N ASN A 69 4.00 -26.55 -2.12
CA ASN A 69 5.09 -27.40 -2.61
C ASN A 69 4.56 -28.74 -3.18
N LYS A 70 5.43 -29.53 -3.79
CA LYS A 70 5.09 -30.86 -4.37
C LYS A 70 4.48 -31.81 -3.35
N ASN A 71 4.83 -31.67 -2.07
CA ASN A 71 4.31 -32.49 -0.97
C ASN A 71 2.98 -31.95 -0.40
N GLY A 72 2.39 -30.94 -1.04
CA GLY A 72 1.10 -30.35 -0.66
C GLY A 72 1.17 -29.35 0.49
N LYS A 73 2.33 -29.11 1.10
CA LYS A 73 2.53 -28.18 2.22
C LYS A 73 2.68 -26.74 1.73
N LEU A 74 2.14 -25.80 2.50
CA LEU A 74 2.33 -24.37 2.25
C LEU A 74 3.69 -23.89 2.76
N THR A 75 4.38 -23.11 1.92
CA THR A 75 5.62 -22.40 2.24
C THR A 75 5.52 -20.97 1.74
N LEU A 76 6.17 -20.02 2.40
CA LEU A 76 6.24 -18.66 1.89
C LEU A 76 6.97 -18.64 0.54
N ARG A 77 6.50 -17.80 -0.40
CA ARG A 77 7.14 -17.67 -1.72
C ARG A 77 8.58 -17.14 -1.62
N GLN A 78 8.85 -16.27 -0.66
CA GLN A 78 10.20 -15.77 -0.38
C GLN A 78 11.15 -16.82 0.24
N GLY A 79 10.65 -18.03 0.54
CA GLY A 79 11.42 -19.13 1.12
C GLY A 79 11.05 -19.42 2.58
N GLY A 80 11.61 -20.51 3.12
CA GLY A 80 11.46 -20.86 4.54
C GLY A 80 12.42 -20.09 5.45
N ARG A 81 12.42 -20.42 6.74
CA ARG A 81 13.25 -19.76 7.78
C ARG A 81 14.74 -19.67 7.43
N LEU A 82 15.31 -20.72 6.82
CA LEU A 82 16.73 -20.71 6.43
C LEU A 82 17.01 -19.71 5.29
N ALA A 83 16.11 -19.63 4.31
CA ALA A 83 16.24 -18.68 3.20
C ALA A 83 16.12 -17.23 3.69
N GLU A 84 15.22 -16.97 4.63
CA GLU A 84 15.08 -15.66 5.29
C GLU A 84 16.34 -15.31 6.09
N LEU A 85 16.91 -16.26 6.84
CA LEU A 85 18.14 -16.03 7.62
C LEU A 85 19.34 -15.67 6.72
N ILE A 86 19.51 -16.35 5.59
CA ILE A 86 20.59 -16.04 4.62
C ILE A 86 20.41 -14.64 4.02
N ARG A 87 19.16 -14.18 3.87
CA ARG A 87 18.81 -12.87 3.28
C ARG A 87 18.62 -11.77 4.32
N ILE A 88 18.97 -11.99 5.58
CA ILE A 88 18.72 -11.02 6.67
C ILE A 88 19.45 -9.70 6.47
N PHE A 89 20.62 -9.73 5.83
CA PHE A 89 21.43 -8.54 5.56
C PHE A 89 20.93 -7.75 4.34
N ALA A 90 20.31 -8.42 3.38
CA ALA A 90 19.76 -7.79 2.18
C ALA A 90 18.59 -8.63 1.65
N ASN A 91 17.38 -8.07 1.71
CA ASN A 91 16.20 -8.69 1.15
C ASN A 91 16.03 -8.27 -0.32
N PRO A 92 16.28 -9.16 -1.30
CA PRO A 92 16.25 -8.79 -2.72
C PRO A 92 14.83 -8.54 -3.25
N ALA A 93 13.80 -8.95 -2.53
CA ALA A 93 12.40 -8.75 -2.92
C ALA A 93 11.72 -7.58 -2.16
N LEU A 94 12.51 -6.79 -1.43
CA LEU A 94 12.02 -5.63 -0.71
C LEU A 94 11.76 -4.48 -1.70
N PRO A 95 10.53 -3.94 -1.80
CA PRO A 95 10.28 -2.74 -2.59
C PRO A 95 11.08 -1.55 -2.06
N GLU A 96 11.66 -0.79 -2.97
CA GLU A 96 12.38 0.44 -2.70
C GLU A 96 11.44 1.65 -2.74
N ILE A 97 11.91 2.80 -2.26
CA ILE A 97 11.09 4.03 -2.24
C ILE A 97 10.62 4.43 -3.65
N ARG A 98 11.43 4.17 -4.69
CA ARG A 98 11.07 4.42 -6.09
C ARG A 98 9.91 3.58 -6.61
N ASP A 99 9.69 2.40 -6.02
CA ASP A 99 8.56 1.54 -6.39
C ASP A 99 7.25 2.05 -5.80
N TYR A 100 7.33 2.87 -4.74
CA TYR A 100 6.23 3.66 -4.24
C TYR A 100 6.22 5.02 -4.95
N TYR A 101 6.89 6.02 -4.36
CA TYR A 101 7.24 7.32 -4.91
C TYR A 101 8.16 8.01 -3.89
N GLU A 102 9.00 8.95 -4.35
CA GLU A 102 9.70 9.84 -3.42
C GLU A 102 8.71 10.86 -2.85
N PRO A 103 8.42 10.87 -1.53
CA PRO A 103 7.50 11.83 -0.95
C PRO A 103 8.04 13.25 -1.08
N PHE A 104 7.16 14.18 -1.41
CA PHE A 104 7.52 15.57 -1.72
C PHE A 104 6.58 16.56 -1.02
N THR A 105 7.11 17.75 -0.77
CA THR A 105 6.38 18.95 -0.38
C THR A 105 6.77 20.09 -1.32
N PHE A 106 6.34 21.31 -1.06
CA PHE A 106 6.69 22.48 -1.86
C PHE A 106 7.23 23.60 -0.97
N ASP A 107 8.15 24.40 -1.50
CA ASP A 107 8.65 25.60 -0.84
C ASP A 107 7.62 26.74 -0.92
N TYR A 108 6.55 26.63 -0.15
CA TYR A 108 5.50 27.66 -0.10
C TYR A 108 6.01 28.98 0.50
N ALA A 109 7.06 28.94 1.34
CA ALA A 109 7.62 30.13 1.96
C ALA A 109 8.26 31.06 0.92
N HIS A 110 8.82 30.51 -0.16
CA HIS A 110 9.34 31.29 -1.28
C HIS A 110 8.27 32.18 -1.94
N LEU A 111 6.99 31.80 -1.93
CA LEU A 111 5.92 32.64 -2.49
C LEU A 111 5.68 33.93 -1.70
N ILE A 112 6.09 33.96 -0.43
CA ILE A 112 5.85 35.07 0.50
C ILE A 112 7.13 35.88 0.72
N ASN A 113 8.27 35.20 0.81
CA ASN A 113 9.53 35.78 1.26
C ASN A 113 10.50 36.07 0.11
N ALA A 114 10.13 35.78 -1.14
CA ALA A 114 10.99 36.06 -2.29
C ALA A 114 11.30 37.57 -2.39
N PRO A 115 12.57 37.95 -2.65
CA PRO A 115 12.91 39.33 -2.97
C PRO A 115 12.29 39.75 -4.30
N GLU A 116 12.26 41.05 -4.57
CA GLU A 116 11.85 41.58 -5.87
C GLU A 116 12.72 40.99 -6.99
N SER A 117 12.07 40.44 -8.01
CA SER A 117 12.72 39.88 -9.19
C SER A 117 11.84 40.08 -10.42
N GLU A 118 12.46 40.08 -11.61
CA GLU A 118 11.71 40.18 -12.88
C GLU A 118 10.76 39.00 -13.10
N ALA A 119 11.13 37.81 -12.61
CA ALA A 119 10.31 36.61 -12.69
C ALA A 119 9.44 36.44 -11.44
N THR A 120 8.19 36.02 -11.63
CA THR A 120 7.26 35.69 -10.53
C THR A 120 7.79 34.50 -9.69
N PRO A 121 7.78 34.58 -8.35
CA PRO A 121 8.22 33.47 -7.50
C PRO A 121 7.29 32.25 -7.66
N THR A 122 7.88 31.05 -7.59
CA THR A 122 7.13 29.77 -7.67
C THR A 122 7.56 28.81 -6.57
N ALA A 123 6.62 28.02 -6.06
CA ALA A 123 6.92 27.00 -5.04
C ALA A 123 7.46 25.74 -5.73
N ARG A 124 8.79 25.54 -5.70
CA ARG A 124 9.43 24.34 -6.27
C ARG A 124 9.21 23.12 -5.36
N PRO A 125 9.14 21.91 -5.92
CA PRO A 125 9.01 20.69 -5.12
C PRO A 125 10.30 20.38 -4.36
N VAL A 126 10.15 19.88 -3.14
CA VAL A 126 11.24 19.51 -2.22
C VAL A 126 11.02 18.08 -1.74
N SER A 127 12.05 17.25 -1.84
CA SER A 127 12.03 15.88 -1.33
C SER A 127 11.87 15.85 0.19
N GLN A 128 10.89 15.13 0.69
CA GLN A 128 10.72 14.91 2.14
C GLN A 128 11.71 13.87 2.70
N VAL A 129 12.46 13.18 1.83
CA VAL A 129 13.53 12.25 2.22
C VAL A 129 14.88 12.96 2.31
N SER A 130 15.27 13.69 1.26
CA SER A 130 16.59 14.31 1.16
C SER A 130 16.63 15.78 1.55
N GLY A 131 15.47 16.45 1.62
CA GLY A 131 15.37 17.90 1.82
C GLY A 131 15.84 18.73 0.61
N ARG A 132 16.24 18.10 -0.49
CA ARG A 132 16.72 18.77 -1.69
C ARG A 132 15.57 19.18 -2.60
N ILE A 133 15.77 20.28 -3.32
CA ILE A 133 14.88 20.68 -4.41
C ILE A 133 14.86 19.58 -5.46
N MET A 134 13.67 19.22 -5.92
CA MET A 134 13.47 18.27 -7.00
C MET A 134 13.33 19.03 -8.31
N GLU A 135 14.05 18.58 -9.35
CA GLU A 135 13.89 19.16 -10.69
C GLU A 135 12.50 18.86 -11.28
N LYS A 136 11.99 17.65 -11.03
CA LYS A 136 10.67 17.22 -11.50
C LYS A 136 10.10 16.12 -10.61
N ILE A 137 8.81 16.20 -10.30
CA ILE A 137 8.06 15.06 -9.75
C ILE A 137 7.78 14.10 -10.91
N ALA A 138 8.31 12.88 -10.81
CA ALA A 138 8.21 11.88 -11.87
C ALA A 138 7.18 10.78 -11.61
N TRP A 139 6.72 10.64 -10.36
CA TRP A 139 5.74 9.63 -9.96
C TRP A 139 5.01 10.04 -8.67
N GLY A 140 3.93 9.34 -8.35
CA GLY A 140 3.13 9.54 -7.15
C GLY A 140 2.29 8.29 -6.80
N PRO A 141 1.64 8.26 -5.63
CA PRO A 141 0.90 7.08 -5.16
C PRO A 141 -0.36 6.77 -5.98
N ASN A 142 -0.76 7.69 -6.85
CA ASN A 142 -1.95 7.61 -7.70
C ASN A 142 -1.67 8.19 -9.10
N TRP A 143 -0.48 7.89 -9.66
CA TRP A 143 -0.02 8.47 -10.93
C TRP A 143 -0.85 8.02 -12.15
N GLU A 144 -1.49 6.85 -12.05
CA GLU A 144 -2.27 6.22 -13.12
C GLU A 144 -3.79 6.51 -13.02
N ASP A 145 -4.18 7.47 -12.17
CA ASP A 145 -5.57 7.86 -11.97
C ASP A 145 -6.26 8.20 -13.29
N GLU A 146 -7.53 7.80 -13.41
CA GLU A 146 -8.36 8.02 -14.61
C GLU A 146 -7.64 7.69 -15.93
N GLN A 147 -6.85 6.61 -15.94
CA GLN A 147 -6.10 6.13 -17.10
C GLN A 147 -4.88 7.00 -17.48
N GLY A 148 -4.29 7.72 -16.51
CA GLY A 148 -3.04 8.44 -16.69
C GLY A 148 -1.91 7.55 -17.24
N GLY A 149 -1.23 8.03 -18.28
CA GLY A 149 -0.17 7.30 -18.99
C GLY A 149 -0.65 6.59 -20.27
N SER A 150 0.28 6.02 -21.03
CA SER A 150 -0.07 5.34 -22.28
C SER A 150 -0.73 3.97 -22.02
N PHE A 151 -1.57 3.49 -22.94
CA PHE A 151 -2.14 2.14 -22.83
C PHE A 151 -1.06 1.06 -22.74
N ASP A 152 0.07 1.22 -23.44
CA ASP A 152 1.18 0.26 -23.40
C ASP A 152 1.88 0.23 -22.01
N GLN A 153 1.76 1.29 -21.20
CA GLN A 153 2.20 1.28 -19.80
C GLN A 153 1.15 0.62 -18.91
N ARG A 154 -0.12 1.01 -19.04
CA ARG A 154 -1.23 0.49 -18.21
C ARG A 154 -1.56 -0.98 -18.47
N SER A 155 -1.40 -1.45 -19.72
CA SER A 155 -1.62 -2.86 -20.09
C SER A 155 -0.59 -3.83 -19.53
N ARG A 156 0.46 -3.33 -18.84
CA ARG A 156 1.38 -4.14 -18.03
C ARG A 156 0.75 -4.64 -16.74
N ASP A 157 -0.46 -4.20 -16.44
CA ASP A 157 -1.30 -4.76 -15.38
C ASP A 157 -1.27 -6.29 -15.41
N SER A 158 -0.91 -6.89 -14.27
CA SER A 158 -0.81 -8.34 -14.13
C SER A 158 -2.15 -9.05 -14.39
N ASN A 159 -3.28 -8.34 -14.30
CA ASN A 159 -4.61 -8.88 -14.58
C ASN A 159 -4.88 -9.10 -16.08
N PHE A 160 -4.06 -8.56 -17.00
CA PHE A 160 -4.15 -8.86 -18.43
C PHE A 160 -3.41 -10.13 -18.87
N ARG A 161 -2.73 -10.84 -17.95
CA ARG A 161 -2.04 -12.09 -18.30
C ARG A 161 -3.02 -13.12 -18.87
N GLY A 162 -2.73 -13.59 -20.09
CA GLY A 162 -3.60 -14.53 -20.81
C GLY A 162 -4.77 -13.89 -21.55
N ILE A 163 -4.82 -12.56 -21.64
CA ILE A 163 -5.84 -11.79 -22.37
C ILE A 163 -5.16 -11.02 -23.51
N ASP A 164 -5.77 -10.99 -24.70
CA ASP A 164 -5.31 -10.09 -25.78
C ASP A 164 -5.72 -8.64 -25.48
N ALA A 165 -4.89 -7.94 -24.70
CA ALA A 165 -5.16 -6.59 -24.25
C ALA A 165 -5.28 -5.56 -25.41
N ARG A 166 -4.82 -5.89 -26.63
CA ARG A 166 -4.83 -4.94 -27.77
C ARG A 166 -6.23 -4.48 -28.15
N ILE A 167 -7.25 -5.30 -27.88
CA ILE A 167 -8.66 -4.97 -28.14
C ILE A 167 -9.08 -3.73 -27.34
N TYR A 168 -8.57 -3.57 -26.11
CA TYR A 168 -8.91 -2.44 -25.22
C TYR A 168 -8.11 -1.16 -25.49
N LYS A 169 -7.21 -1.17 -26.50
CA LYS A 169 -6.50 0.03 -26.93
C LYS A 169 -7.40 0.98 -27.73
N GLY A 170 -8.47 0.46 -28.33
CA GLY A 170 -9.43 1.25 -29.08
C GLY A 170 -10.20 2.22 -28.17
N PHE A 171 -10.49 3.41 -28.70
CA PHE A 171 -11.21 4.44 -27.94
C PHE A 171 -12.62 3.99 -27.52
N LYS A 172 -13.29 3.18 -28.36
CA LYS A 172 -14.66 2.70 -28.09
C LYS A 172 -14.69 1.56 -27.06
N GLU A 173 -13.58 0.84 -26.93
CA GLU A 173 -13.39 -0.29 -26.03
C GLU A 173 -12.70 0.13 -24.72
N THR A 174 -12.45 1.44 -24.56
CA THR A 174 -11.83 2.00 -23.37
C THR A 174 -12.70 1.74 -22.15
N PHE A 175 -12.09 1.18 -21.11
CA PHE A 175 -12.73 0.97 -19.82
C PHE A 175 -11.78 1.33 -18.69
N HIS A 176 -12.34 1.68 -17.55
CA HIS A 176 -11.63 1.67 -16.29
C HIS A 176 -12.59 1.42 -15.13
N PHE A 177 -12.04 1.03 -13.98
CA PHE A 177 -12.76 0.99 -12.72
C PHE A 177 -11.80 1.29 -11.57
N TYR A 178 -12.34 1.49 -10.38
CA TYR A 178 -11.58 1.85 -9.19
C TYR A 178 -11.44 0.67 -8.24
N LEU A 179 -10.22 0.47 -7.73
CA LEU A 179 -9.86 -0.59 -6.81
C LEU A 179 -9.36 0.00 -5.48
N PRO A 180 -10.26 0.32 -4.54
CA PRO A 180 -9.88 0.69 -3.18
C PRO A 180 -9.35 -0.51 -2.40
N ARG A 181 -8.17 -0.39 -1.78
CA ARG A 181 -7.52 -1.49 -1.04
C ARG A 181 -6.99 -1.04 0.32
N ILE A 182 -7.09 -1.96 1.28
CA ILE A 182 -6.43 -1.89 2.59
C ILE A 182 -5.76 -3.23 2.93
N CYS A 183 -5.21 -3.38 4.13
CA CYS A 183 -4.82 -4.70 4.60
C CYS A 183 -6.04 -5.62 4.70
N ASN A 184 -5.94 -6.84 4.17
CA ASN A 184 -7.03 -7.82 4.21
C ASN A 184 -7.18 -8.54 5.56
N HIS A 185 -6.36 -8.22 6.56
CA HIS A 185 -6.35 -8.87 7.88
C HIS A 185 -6.52 -10.40 7.82
N CYS A 186 -5.77 -11.05 6.92
CA CYS A 186 -5.98 -12.43 6.47
C CYS A 186 -6.09 -13.46 7.61
N LEU A 187 -6.79 -14.57 7.37
CA LEU A 187 -6.80 -15.74 8.28
C LEU A 187 -5.46 -16.46 8.34
N ASN A 188 -4.79 -16.61 7.18
CA ASN A 188 -3.42 -17.14 7.08
C ASN A 188 -2.44 -16.06 6.58
N PRO A 189 -2.09 -15.08 7.41
CA PRO A 189 -1.31 -13.91 7.00
C PRO A 189 0.16 -14.26 6.77
N ALA A 190 0.61 -14.13 5.52
CA ALA A 190 2.01 -14.34 5.14
C ALA A 190 2.98 -13.41 5.89
N CYS A 191 2.56 -12.17 6.19
CA CYS A 191 3.37 -11.23 6.96
C CYS A 191 3.64 -11.69 8.40
N VAL A 192 2.70 -12.39 9.05
CA VAL A 192 2.91 -12.98 10.38
C VAL A 192 3.94 -14.09 10.30
N ALA A 193 3.79 -14.99 9.32
CA ALA A 193 4.70 -16.12 9.14
C ALA A 193 6.14 -15.71 8.81
N ALA A 194 6.29 -14.57 8.11
CA ALA A 194 7.57 -14.05 7.65
C ALA A 194 8.34 -13.21 8.67
N CYS A 195 7.74 -12.81 9.80
CA CYS A 195 8.38 -11.90 10.74
C CYS A 195 9.33 -12.67 11.68
N PRO A 196 10.67 -12.49 11.60
CA PRO A 196 11.59 -13.30 12.40
C PRO A 196 11.47 -13.06 13.91
N SER A 197 11.13 -11.82 14.32
CA SER A 197 10.94 -11.46 15.72
C SER A 197 9.54 -11.78 16.27
N ALA A 198 8.66 -12.37 15.45
CA ALA A 198 7.26 -12.64 15.78
C ALA A 198 6.52 -11.40 16.34
N ALA A 199 6.85 -10.22 15.82
CA ALA A 199 6.23 -8.94 16.21
C ALA A 199 4.87 -8.71 15.54
N ILE A 200 4.55 -9.45 14.48
CA ILE A 200 3.24 -9.38 13.84
C ILE A 200 2.37 -10.51 14.40
N TYR A 201 1.17 -10.16 14.84
CA TYR A 201 0.23 -11.11 15.43
C TYR A 201 -1.19 -10.81 14.94
N LYS A 202 -2.07 -11.80 15.10
CA LYS A 202 -3.51 -11.66 14.84
C LYS A 202 -4.22 -11.73 16.17
N ARG A 203 -5.00 -10.71 16.48
CA ARG A 203 -5.86 -10.65 17.67
C ARG A 203 -6.87 -11.80 17.66
N GLU A 204 -7.18 -12.32 18.84
CA GLU A 204 -8.05 -13.48 18.99
C GLU A 204 -9.53 -13.09 18.89
N GLU A 205 -9.85 -11.94 19.46
CA GLU A 205 -11.18 -11.38 19.65
C GLU A 205 -11.84 -10.89 18.36
N ASP A 206 -11.08 -10.27 17.45
CA ASP A 206 -11.60 -9.62 16.24
C ASP A 206 -10.83 -9.99 14.95
N GLY A 207 -9.78 -10.80 15.06
CA GLY A 207 -8.99 -11.21 13.91
C GLY A 207 -8.16 -10.09 13.27
N LEU A 208 -8.01 -8.91 13.89
CA LEU A 208 -7.16 -7.86 13.36
C LEU A 208 -5.68 -8.26 13.45
N VAL A 209 -5.00 -8.25 12.29
CA VAL A 209 -3.54 -8.42 12.22
C VAL A 209 -2.81 -7.09 12.50
N LEU A 210 -1.97 -7.05 13.53
CA LEU A 210 -1.23 -5.85 13.97
C LEU A 210 0.28 -6.10 13.99
N VAL A 211 1.06 -5.01 14.00
CA VAL A 211 2.50 -5.03 14.24
C VAL A 211 2.76 -4.40 15.60
N ASP A 212 3.28 -5.19 16.53
CA ASP A 212 3.77 -4.72 17.83
C ASP A 212 4.99 -3.82 17.62
N GLN A 213 4.85 -2.54 17.93
CA GLN A 213 5.90 -1.55 17.70
C GLN A 213 7.08 -1.71 18.68
N ASP A 214 6.86 -2.26 19.88
CA ASP A 214 7.92 -2.50 20.87
C ASP A 214 8.76 -3.72 20.49
N ARG A 215 8.12 -4.77 19.98
CA ARG A 215 8.77 -6.00 19.53
C ARG A 215 9.31 -5.92 18.11
N CYS A 216 8.85 -4.97 17.30
CA CYS A 216 9.35 -4.81 15.93
C CYS A 216 10.84 -4.43 15.94
N ARG A 217 11.66 -5.24 15.27
CA ARG A 217 13.11 -5.03 15.12
C ARG A 217 13.51 -4.56 13.72
N GLY A 218 12.56 -4.18 12.88
CA GLY A 218 12.86 -3.61 11.57
C GLY A 218 13.47 -4.58 10.56
N TRP A 219 13.19 -5.89 10.66
CA TRP A 219 13.72 -6.91 9.74
C TRP A 219 13.15 -6.84 8.30
N ARG A 220 12.06 -6.11 8.09
CA ARG A 220 11.45 -5.78 6.77
C ARG A 220 10.97 -6.97 5.91
N PHE A 221 11.15 -8.22 6.31
CA PHE A 221 10.64 -9.41 5.58
C PHE A 221 9.12 -9.47 5.45
N CYS A 222 8.39 -8.87 6.39
CA CYS A 222 6.93 -8.81 6.33
C CYS A 222 6.40 -7.98 5.14
N ILE A 223 7.22 -7.07 4.60
CA ILE A 223 6.88 -6.19 3.48
C ILE A 223 6.85 -7.01 2.19
N SER A 224 7.93 -7.72 1.86
CA SER A 224 8.01 -8.62 0.70
C SER A 224 6.98 -9.74 0.81
N ALA A 225 6.85 -10.35 1.99
CA ALA A 225 5.94 -11.46 2.23
C ALA A 225 4.47 -11.12 2.03
N CYS A 226 4.05 -9.87 2.25
CA CYS A 226 2.68 -9.47 1.99
C CYS A 226 2.44 -9.43 0.48
N PRO A 227 1.60 -10.32 -0.09
CA PRO A 227 1.33 -10.30 -1.53
C PRO A 227 0.56 -9.05 -1.96
N TYR A 228 -0.09 -8.37 -1.01
CA TYR A 228 -0.83 -7.13 -1.24
C TYR A 228 0.01 -5.87 -1.02
N LYS A 229 1.26 -6.02 -0.55
CA LYS A 229 2.18 -4.92 -0.22
C LYS A 229 1.57 -3.88 0.74
N LYS A 230 0.79 -4.36 1.71
CA LYS A 230 0.07 -3.56 2.72
C LYS A 230 0.79 -3.43 4.07
N VAL A 231 2.09 -3.68 4.07
CA VAL A 231 3.00 -3.38 5.17
C VAL A 231 4.03 -2.40 4.62
N TYR A 232 4.22 -1.29 5.32
CA TYR A 232 5.09 -0.20 4.92
C TYR A 232 6.23 -0.07 5.93
N PHE A 233 7.39 0.40 5.50
CA PHE A 233 8.50 0.64 6.39
C PHE A 233 8.47 2.10 6.83
N ASN A 234 8.38 2.36 8.13
CA ASN A 234 8.64 3.68 8.65
C ASN A 234 10.16 3.92 8.58
N TRP A 235 10.59 4.75 7.62
CA TRP A 235 12.01 5.00 7.39
C TRP A 235 12.67 5.85 8.47
N GLU A 236 11.88 6.55 9.31
CA GLU A 236 12.37 7.34 10.44
C GLU A 236 12.52 6.48 11.71
N SER A 237 11.48 5.72 12.09
CA SER A 237 11.52 4.88 13.29
C SER A 237 12.24 3.54 13.11
N GLY A 238 12.48 3.14 11.86
CA GLY A 238 13.12 1.87 11.52
C GLY A 238 12.20 0.65 11.71
N LYS A 239 10.89 0.85 11.87
CA LYS A 239 9.91 -0.22 12.15
C LYS A 239 8.86 -0.30 11.05
N SER A 240 8.23 -1.45 10.90
CA SER A 240 7.15 -1.61 9.92
C SER A 240 5.81 -1.24 10.52
N GLU A 241 4.98 -0.56 9.73
CA GLU A 241 3.62 -0.17 10.06
C GLU A 241 2.64 -0.64 8.98
N LYS A 242 1.37 -0.78 9.34
CA LYS A 242 0.30 -1.23 8.41
C LYS A 242 -1.05 -0.74 8.88
N CYS A 243 -2.06 -0.85 8.02
CA CYS A 243 -3.46 -0.67 8.41
C CYS A 243 -3.77 -1.47 9.69
N ILE A 244 -4.28 -0.78 10.70
CA ILE A 244 -4.58 -1.33 12.03
C ILE A 244 -6.05 -1.72 12.19
N GLY A 245 -6.82 -1.73 11.09
CA GLY A 245 -8.27 -1.97 11.12
C GLY A 245 -9.04 -0.94 11.94
N CYS A 246 -8.44 0.23 12.22
CA CYS A 246 -8.95 1.21 13.19
C CYS A 246 -9.38 0.53 14.51
N TYR A 247 -8.58 -0.41 15.04
CA TYR A 247 -8.96 -1.16 16.25
C TYR A 247 -9.49 -0.29 17.41
N PRO A 248 -8.97 0.93 17.70
CA PRO A 248 -9.53 1.74 18.78
C PRO A 248 -11.01 2.12 18.57
N ARG A 249 -11.43 2.26 17.30
CA ARG A 249 -12.82 2.52 16.93
C ARG A 249 -13.66 1.24 16.94
N VAL A 250 -13.11 0.16 16.36
CA VAL A 250 -13.79 -1.13 16.26
C VAL A 250 -14.08 -1.72 17.65
N GLU A 251 -13.16 -1.58 18.61
CA GLU A 251 -13.36 -1.97 20.01
C GLU A 251 -14.55 -1.24 20.67
N SER A 252 -14.89 -0.05 20.19
CA SER A 252 -16.03 0.74 20.65
C SER A 252 -17.29 0.57 19.78
N GLY A 253 -17.34 -0.46 18.92
CA GLY A 253 -18.46 -0.70 18.02
C GLY A 253 -18.59 0.29 16.87
N MET A 254 -17.59 1.15 16.64
CA MET A 254 -17.59 2.12 15.55
C MET A 254 -17.00 1.53 14.27
N PRO A 255 -17.47 1.98 13.09
CA PRO A 255 -16.84 1.62 11.82
C PRO A 255 -15.41 2.15 11.74
N THR A 256 -14.60 1.52 10.86
CA THR A 256 -13.30 2.09 10.50
C THR A 256 -13.48 3.44 9.82
N ILE A 257 -12.50 4.34 9.98
CA ILE A 257 -12.62 5.69 9.44
C ILE A 257 -12.82 5.69 7.92
N CYS A 258 -12.13 4.80 7.19
CA CYS A 258 -12.25 4.70 5.74
C CYS A 258 -13.61 4.17 5.27
N SER A 259 -14.35 3.47 6.13
CA SER A 259 -15.71 3.02 5.85
C SER A 259 -16.74 4.07 6.23
N GLU A 260 -16.61 4.69 7.39
CA GLU A 260 -17.49 5.78 7.85
C GLU A 260 -17.48 6.95 6.87
N THR A 261 -16.29 7.34 6.39
CA THR A 261 -16.11 8.48 5.48
C THR A 261 -16.21 8.08 4.01
N CYS A 262 -16.78 6.91 3.69
CA CYS A 262 -16.90 6.46 2.31
C CYS A 262 -18.05 7.19 1.61
N VAL A 263 -17.71 8.21 0.80
CA VAL A 263 -18.68 9.03 0.07
C VAL A 263 -19.58 8.19 -0.84
N GLY A 264 -19.03 7.23 -1.58
CA GLY A 264 -19.79 6.34 -2.46
C GLY A 264 -20.65 5.29 -1.72
N LYS A 265 -20.57 5.22 -0.37
CA LYS A 265 -21.27 4.23 0.46
C LYS A 265 -21.11 2.80 -0.07
N ILE A 266 -19.86 2.41 -0.31
CA ILE A 266 -19.51 1.11 -0.90
C ILE A 266 -19.02 0.09 0.13
N ARG A 267 -18.64 0.55 1.32
CA ARG A 267 -17.94 -0.27 2.32
C ARG A 267 -18.90 -0.74 3.40
N TYR A 268 -18.88 -2.05 3.62
CA TYR A 268 -19.61 -2.73 4.68
C TYR A 268 -18.60 -3.42 5.58
N ASN A 269 -18.73 -3.25 6.90
CA ASN A 269 -17.83 -3.85 7.89
C ASN A 269 -18.67 -4.76 8.81
N GLY A 270 -18.12 -5.91 9.18
CA GLY A 270 -18.74 -6.83 10.15
C GLY A 270 -17.68 -7.64 10.89
N ILE A 271 -18.06 -8.23 12.01
CA ILE A 271 -17.26 -9.21 12.79
C ILE A 271 -18.06 -10.50 12.87
#